data_AF-A0A7C7R0A5-F1
#
_entry.id   AF-A0A7C7R0A5-F1
#
_cell.length_a   1.000
_cell.length_b   1.000
_cell.length_c   1.000
_cell.angle_alpha   90.00
_cell.angle_beta   90.00
_cell.angle_gamma   90.00
#
_symmetry.space_group_name_H-M   'P 1'
#
loop_
_entity.id
_entity.type
_entity.pdbx_description
1 polymer ?
#
loop_
_entity_poly.entity_id
_entity_poly.type
_entity_poly.pdbx_seq_one_letter_code
_entity_poly.pdbx_strand_id
1 'polypeptide(L)'
;QFSFKIANCLVNPYSLPVEDDPAAVQAINGPLIRTRLDVLECPSHPHSGQRSTYAPNNPEHWYSRNNQPRTSYLVCVGYFTDYSADYNVYRGNSNRYRTGVFGNNGAARLADITDGTSNVTLVGEAWGGDGYKCSRHYGPWGLAGIHTSVHGRVVSGWAVSRYSRAQWANWGRDWHINAAFRIWNPNYWCARAQRARGVRLAYAWAFNSGHPGGAQFAFADGSVEFLTETMDYKTFCLLNYISDAQVASRK
;
A
#
# COMPACT_ATOMS: atom_id res chain seq x y z
N GLN A 1 6.71 24.17 11.18
CA GLN A 1 5.38 23.51 11.29
C GLN A 1 5.12 22.81 9.96
N PHE A 2 4.47 21.63 9.96
CA PHE A 2 4.13 20.92 8.72
C PHE A 2 3.07 21.69 7.91
N SER A 3 3.14 21.65 6.58
CA SER A 3 2.21 22.33 5.67
C SER A 3 1.54 21.35 4.73
N PHE A 4 0.21 21.31 4.76
CA PHE A 4 -0.62 20.59 3.78
C PHE A 4 -0.67 21.27 2.40
N LYS A 5 -0.15 22.49 2.28
CA LYS A 5 -0.04 23.19 1.00
C LYS A 5 1.21 22.79 0.20
N ILE A 6 2.12 22.06 0.85
CA ILE A 6 3.44 21.67 0.34
C ILE A 6 3.42 20.16 0.16
N ALA A 7 3.70 19.70 -1.06
CA ALA A 7 3.74 18.26 -1.34
C ALA A 7 5.10 17.69 -0.92
N ASN A 8 5.09 16.56 -0.21
CA ASN A 8 6.35 15.93 0.23
C ASN A 8 7.12 15.27 -0.93
N CYS A 9 6.43 14.97 -2.02
CA CYS A 9 7.00 14.46 -3.26
C CYS A 9 6.83 15.49 -4.37
N LEU A 10 7.91 15.72 -5.12
CA LEU A 10 8.01 16.76 -6.14
C LEU A 10 7.30 16.42 -7.45
N VAL A 11 6.72 15.22 -7.56
CA VAL A 11 6.07 14.76 -8.80
C VAL A 11 4.76 14.05 -8.49
N ASN A 12 3.72 14.38 -9.25
CA ASN A 12 2.48 13.63 -9.31
C ASN A 12 2.17 13.21 -10.76
N PRO A 13 1.91 11.93 -11.05
CA PRO A 13 1.49 11.47 -12.37
C PRO A 13 0.05 11.85 -12.79
N TYR A 14 -0.88 12.22 -11.87
CA TYR A 14 -2.27 12.60 -12.19
C TYR A 14 -2.93 13.59 -11.19
N SER A 15 -2.33 14.78 -11.01
CA SER A 15 -3.06 16.04 -10.69
C SER A 15 -3.43 16.39 -9.22
N LEU A 16 -2.49 16.47 -8.27
CA LEU A 16 -2.58 17.21 -6.98
C LEU A 16 -1.18 17.46 -6.36
N PRO A 17 -1.02 18.52 -5.53
CA PRO A 17 -0.11 19.64 -5.84
C PRO A 17 1.31 19.19 -6.20
N VAL A 18 1.76 19.63 -7.37
CA VAL A 18 3.17 19.67 -7.74
C VAL A 18 3.73 20.90 -7.05
N GLU A 19 4.69 20.74 -6.15
CA GLU A 19 5.48 21.88 -5.70
C GLU A 19 6.80 21.87 -6.46
N ASP A 20 7.00 22.93 -7.21
CA ASP A 20 8.15 23.15 -8.08
C ASP A 20 9.39 23.64 -7.29
N ASP A 21 9.25 23.76 -5.96
CA ASP A 21 10.30 24.25 -5.06
C ASP A 21 10.79 23.16 -4.08
N PRO A 22 11.80 22.37 -4.50
CA PRO A 22 12.48 21.44 -3.61
C PRO A 22 12.99 22.06 -2.31
N ALA A 23 13.38 23.35 -2.31
CA ALA A 23 13.90 24.00 -1.12
C ALA A 23 12.80 24.21 -0.07
N ALA A 24 11.60 24.59 -0.49
CA ALA A 24 10.43 24.74 0.37
C ALA A 24 10.04 23.41 1.04
N VAL A 25 10.02 22.30 0.29
CA VAL A 25 9.78 20.96 0.83
C VAL A 25 10.81 20.62 1.90
N GLN A 26 12.11 20.84 1.64
CA GLN A 26 13.16 20.53 2.61
C GLN A 26 13.11 21.43 3.86
N ALA A 27 12.73 22.70 3.71
CA ALA A 27 12.67 23.66 4.81
C ALA A 27 11.46 23.43 5.73
N ILE A 28 10.29 23.14 5.15
CA ILE A 28 9.01 23.13 5.89
C ILE A 28 8.61 21.72 6.31
N ASN A 29 8.49 20.79 5.35
CA ASN A 29 8.04 19.42 5.63
C ASN A 29 9.22 18.46 5.91
N GLY A 30 10.42 18.80 5.43
CA GLY A 30 11.67 18.05 5.61
C GLY A 30 11.92 17.53 7.04
N PRO A 31 11.78 18.35 8.09
CA PRO A 31 11.94 17.90 9.47
C PRO A 31 10.97 16.76 9.85
N LEU A 32 9.70 16.84 9.45
CA LEU A 32 8.71 15.80 9.76
C LEU A 32 8.97 14.52 8.95
N ILE A 33 9.14 14.64 7.63
CA ILE A 33 9.26 13.46 6.75
C ILE A 33 10.56 12.67 6.94
N ARG A 34 11.55 13.25 7.63
CA ARG A 34 12.80 12.59 8.05
C ARG A 34 12.75 12.05 9.47
N THR A 35 11.67 12.33 10.22
CA THR A 35 11.48 11.82 11.58
C THR A 35 11.27 10.32 11.52
N ARG A 36 12.02 9.60 12.34
CA ARG A 36 11.84 8.16 12.53
C ARG A 36 10.74 7.96 13.56
N LEU A 37 9.71 7.21 13.20
CA LEU A 37 8.59 6.89 14.07
C LEU A 37 8.57 5.37 14.27
N ASP A 38 8.99 4.91 15.45
CA ASP A 38 9.09 3.49 15.76
C ASP A 38 7.72 2.77 15.67
N VAL A 39 6.61 3.49 15.85
CA VAL A 39 5.25 2.96 15.66
C VAL A 39 4.96 2.53 14.21
N LEU A 40 5.71 3.04 13.23
CA LEU A 40 5.58 2.66 11.82
C LEU A 40 6.58 1.55 11.42
N GLU A 41 7.26 0.97 12.40
CA GLU A 41 8.36 0.03 12.20
C GLU A 41 8.05 -1.33 12.81
N CYS A 42 8.07 -2.38 11.98
CA CYS A 42 8.04 -3.75 12.48
C CYS A 42 9.43 -4.11 13.04
N PRO A 43 9.56 -4.53 14.32
CA PRO A 43 10.84 -4.88 14.92
C PRO A 43 11.59 -6.00 14.20
N SER A 44 10.87 -6.88 13.50
CA SER A 44 11.47 -8.00 12.75
C SER A 44 11.84 -7.66 11.31
N HIS A 45 11.41 -6.50 10.78
CA HIS A 45 11.71 -6.10 9.41
C HIS A 45 13.18 -5.64 9.30
N PRO A 46 14.06 -6.35 8.56
CA PRO A 46 15.50 -6.05 8.55
C PRO A 46 15.87 -4.68 7.96
N HIS A 47 14.99 -4.11 7.13
CA HIS A 47 15.18 -2.78 6.53
C HIS A 47 14.36 -1.70 7.23
N SER A 48 13.71 -2.00 8.35
CA SER A 48 12.95 -1.00 9.10
C SER A 48 13.85 0.12 9.58
N GLY A 49 13.39 1.37 9.44
CA GLY A 49 14.18 2.55 9.80
C GLY A 49 15.37 2.83 8.87
N GLN A 50 15.59 2.02 7.82
CA GLN A 50 16.62 2.26 6.82
C GLN A 50 16.43 3.66 6.24
N ARG A 51 17.41 4.54 6.46
CA ARG A 51 17.43 5.86 5.84
C ARG A 51 17.87 5.76 4.40
N SER A 52 17.23 6.54 3.54
CA SER A 52 17.58 6.52 2.14
C SER A 52 17.43 7.86 1.44
N THR A 53 18.43 8.14 0.61
CA THR A 53 18.47 9.27 -0.32
C THR A 53 18.51 8.71 -1.73
N TYR A 54 17.61 9.17 -2.60
CA TYR A 54 17.51 8.71 -3.97
C TYR A 54 16.92 9.82 -4.83
N ALA A 55 17.67 10.25 -5.86
CA ALA A 55 17.33 11.40 -6.70
C ALA A 55 16.77 12.60 -5.89
N PRO A 56 17.42 13.03 -4.79
CA PRO A 56 16.87 14.06 -3.92
C PRO A 56 16.70 15.36 -4.68
N ASN A 57 15.64 16.11 -4.39
CA ASN A 57 15.36 17.40 -5.01
C ASN A 57 15.19 17.34 -6.54
N ASN A 58 14.90 16.15 -7.08
CA ASN A 58 14.65 15.97 -8.51
C ASN A 58 13.13 15.96 -8.79
N PRO A 59 12.58 17.02 -9.42
CA PRO A 59 11.16 17.12 -9.75
C PRO A 59 10.73 16.24 -10.93
N GLU A 60 11.65 15.50 -11.54
CA GLU A 60 11.34 14.53 -12.60
C GLU A 60 11.23 13.09 -12.07
N HIS A 61 11.53 12.86 -10.77
CA HIS A 61 11.67 11.53 -10.21
C HIS A 61 10.62 11.17 -9.13
N TRP A 62 9.69 10.26 -9.46
CA TRP A 62 8.51 9.92 -8.61
C TRP A 62 8.81 9.27 -7.25
N TYR A 63 10.02 8.73 -7.11
CA TYR A 63 10.51 8.11 -5.89
C TYR A 63 11.63 8.94 -5.23
N SER A 64 11.70 10.23 -5.58
CA SER A 64 12.67 11.16 -5.02
C SER A 64 12.53 11.19 -3.51
N ARG A 65 13.65 11.01 -2.81
CA ARG A 65 13.68 11.02 -1.35
C ARG A 65 15.01 11.56 -0.86
N ASN A 66 14.94 12.30 0.25
CA ASN A 66 16.10 12.91 0.88
C ASN A 66 16.15 12.53 2.36
N ASN A 67 16.98 11.53 2.66
CA ASN A 67 17.21 11.03 4.02
C ASN A 67 15.95 10.58 4.78
N GLN A 68 14.98 9.99 4.07
CA GLN A 68 13.71 9.54 4.66
C GLN A 68 13.85 8.11 5.24
N PRO A 69 13.26 7.82 6.40
CA PRO A 69 13.28 6.48 7.00
C PRO A 69 12.22 5.56 6.39
N ARG A 70 12.59 4.30 6.18
CA ARG A 70 11.67 3.25 5.73
C ARG A 70 10.73 2.81 6.86
N THR A 71 9.47 2.58 6.52
CA THR A 71 8.45 2.01 7.42
C THR A 71 8.15 0.55 7.05
N SER A 72 7.28 -0.12 7.81
CA SER A 72 6.95 -1.54 7.58
C SER A 72 5.47 -1.79 7.23
N TYR A 73 4.68 -0.73 7.08
CA TYR A 73 3.22 -0.83 6.94
C TYR A 73 2.67 0.04 5.82
N LEU A 74 1.55 -0.40 5.25
CA LEU A 74 0.73 0.35 4.30
C LEU A 74 -0.69 0.44 4.83
N VAL A 75 -1.39 1.53 4.51
CA VAL A 75 -2.83 1.67 4.80
C VAL A 75 -3.66 0.93 3.76
N CYS A 76 -4.77 0.34 4.17
CA CYS A 76 -5.66 -0.40 3.29
C CYS A 76 -6.51 0.57 2.46
N VAL A 77 -6.24 0.61 1.15
CA VAL A 77 -6.94 1.51 0.20
C VAL A 77 -7.89 0.77 -0.74
N GLY A 78 -8.05 -0.55 -0.55
CA GLY A 78 -8.83 -1.39 -1.44
C GLY A 78 -8.13 -1.58 -2.79
N TYR A 79 -8.84 -1.29 -3.89
CA TYR A 79 -8.31 -1.49 -5.26
C TYR A 79 -7.42 -0.35 -5.77
N PHE A 80 -7.56 0.83 -5.16
CA PHE A 80 -7.04 2.07 -5.71
C PHE A 80 -5.54 2.24 -5.43
N THR A 81 -4.96 3.22 -6.09
CA THR A 81 -3.57 3.62 -5.91
C THR A 81 -3.49 5.13 -5.83
N ASP A 82 -2.31 5.64 -5.56
CA ASP A 82 -1.93 7.04 -5.73
C ASP A 82 -2.07 7.57 -7.18
N TYR A 83 -2.38 6.73 -8.16
CA TYR A 83 -2.80 7.16 -9.50
C TYR A 83 -4.31 7.44 -9.62
N SER A 84 -5.10 7.03 -8.63
CA SER A 84 -6.55 7.15 -8.67
C SER A 84 -7.02 8.55 -8.27
N ALA A 85 -8.25 8.90 -8.65
CA ALA A 85 -8.87 10.15 -8.20
C ALA A 85 -9.02 10.21 -6.67
N ASP A 86 -9.40 11.37 -6.14
CA ASP A 86 -9.70 11.54 -4.72
C ASP A 86 -10.77 10.56 -4.22
N TYR A 87 -10.68 10.24 -2.92
CA TYR A 87 -11.50 9.24 -2.23
C TYR A 87 -13.00 9.37 -2.54
N ASN A 88 -13.52 10.59 -2.47
CA ASN A 88 -14.94 10.87 -2.66
C ASN A 88 -15.40 10.67 -4.13
N VAL A 89 -14.49 10.74 -5.10
CA VAL A 89 -14.83 10.56 -6.52
C VAL A 89 -15.17 9.10 -6.81
N TYR A 90 -14.30 8.16 -6.43
CA TYR A 90 -14.57 6.74 -6.67
C TYR A 90 -15.58 6.15 -5.68
N ARG A 91 -15.67 6.71 -4.47
CA ARG A 91 -16.75 6.36 -3.53
C ARG A 91 -18.13 6.78 -4.03
N GLY A 92 -18.21 7.87 -4.81
CA GLY A 92 -19.47 8.38 -5.37
C GLY A 92 -19.97 7.65 -6.62
N ASN A 93 -19.26 6.65 -7.14
CA ASN A 93 -19.64 5.95 -8.36
C ASN A 93 -19.61 4.41 -8.22
N SER A 94 -19.71 3.70 -9.35
CA SER A 94 -19.72 2.23 -9.38
C SER A 94 -18.44 1.56 -8.85
N ASN A 95 -17.36 2.32 -8.63
CA ASN A 95 -16.13 1.87 -8.00
C ASN A 95 -16.26 1.62 -6.49
N ARG A 96 -17.32 2.13 -5.84
CA ARG A 96 -17.47 2.11 -4.37
C ARG A 96 -17.25 0.73 -3.74
N TYR A 97 -17.62 -0.35 -4.44
CA TYR A 97 -17.50 -1.74 -3.98
C TYR A 97 -16.06 -2.25 -3.80
N ARG A 98 -15.04 -1.45 -4.14
CA ARG A 98 -13.63 -1.82 -3.98
C ARG A 98 -12.85 -0.80 -3.16
N THR A 99 -13.57 0.02 -2.41
CA THR A 99 -13.03 1.10 -1.60
C THR A 99 -12.56 0.55 -0.28
N GLY A 100 -11.32 0.85 0.11
CA GLY A 100 -10.84 0.61 1.47
C GLY A 100 -11.22 1.74 2.42
N VAL A 101 -10.79 1.63 3.67
CA VAL A 101 -11.02 2.67 4.68
C VAL A 101 -10.30 3.96 4.31
N PHE A 102 -9.08 3.86 3.78
CA PHE A 102 -8.29 5.02 3.38
C PHE A 102 -8.28 5.20 1.86
N GLY A 103 -7.87 6.38 1.41
CA GLY A 103 -7.41 6.59 0.05
C GLY A 103 -6.96 8.01 -0.22
N ASN A 104 -7.02 8.43 -1.47
CA ASN A 104 -6.40 9.70 -1.88
C ASN A 104 -7.16 10.88 -1.31
N ASN A 105 -6.50 11.68 -0.49
CA ASN A 105 -7.05 12.91 0.10
C ASN A 105 -8.39 12.71 0.83
N GLY A 106 -8.60 11.52 1.40
CA GLY A 106 -9.82 11.20 2.12
C GLY A 106 -9.83 9.81 2.71
N ALA A 107 -10.84 9.56 3.52
CA ALA A 107 -11.07 8.29 4.20
C ALA A 107 -12.55 8.12 4.51
N ALA A 108 -12.93 6.90 4.84
CA ALA A 108 -14.23 6.54 5.35
C ALA A 108 -14.49 7.19 6.71
N ARG A 109 -15.74 7.52 6.99
CA ARG A 109 -16.23 7.70 8.37
C ARG A 109 -16.47 6.34 8.98
N LEU A 110 -16.45 6.22 10.31
CA LEU A 110 -16.82 4.97 11.00
C LEU A 110 -18.22 4.46 10.58
N ALA A 111 -19.17 5.36 10.38
CA ALA A 111 -20.53 5.02 9.90
C ALA A 111 -20.57 4.46 8.47
N ASP A 112 -19.51 4.64 7.68
CA ASP A 112 -19.40 4.12 6.33
C ASP A 112 -18.91 2.65 6.31
N ILE A 113 -18.42 2.13 7.44
CA ILE A 113 -17.89 0.77 7.59
C ILE A 113 -19.06 -0.18 7.97
N THR A 114 -19.89 -0.51 6.99
CA THR A 114 -21.12 -1.28 7.22
C THR A 114 -20.90 -2.78 7.43
N ASP A 115 -19.72 -3.29 7.02
CA ASP A 115 -19.36 -4.72 7.14
C ASP A 115 -18.88 -5.09 8.57
N GLY A 116 -18.82 -4.09 9.46
CA GLY A 116 -18.37 -4.19 10.85
C GLY A 116 -16.92 -3.78 11.00
N THR A 117 -16.61 -2.93 11.98
CA THR A 117 -15.25 -2.41 12.20
C THR A 117 -14.23 -3.50 12.52
N SER A 118 -14.68 -4.62 13.07
CA SER A 118 -13.87 -5.79 13.34
C SER A 118 -13.56 -6.65 12.11
N ASN A 119 -14.22 -6.40 10.97
CA ASN A 119 -14.09 -7.21 9.75
C ASN A 119 -13.45 -6.43 8.60
N VAL A 120 -12.96 -5.23 8.87
CA VAL A 120 -12.34 -4.36 7.87
C VAL A 120 -10.94 -3.99 8.33
N THR A 121 -9.97 -4.23 7.46
CA THR A 121 -8.56 -3.91 7.67
C THR A 121 -8.29 -2.41 7.47
N LEU A 122 -7.46 -1.85 8.34
CA LEU A 122 -6.99 -0.46 8.28
C LEU A 122 -5.56 -0.36 7.76
N VAL A 123 -4.69 -1.20 8.30
CA VAL A 123 -3.24 -1.16 8.07
C VAL A 123 -2.76 -2.59 7.98
N GLY A 124 -1.92 -2.87 6.98
CA GLY A 124 -1.30 -4.16 6.78
C GLY A 124 0.21 -4.05 6.72
N GLU A 125 0.88 -5.09 7.18
CA GLU A 125 2.33 -5.21 7.05
C GLU A 125 2.75 -5.36 5.57
N ALA A 126 3.85 -4.69 5.22
CA ALA A 126 4.32 -4.60 3.85
C ALA A 126 5.83 -4.38 3.79
N TRP A 127 6.66 -5.35 4.18
CA TRP A 127 8.11 -5.18 4.25
C TRP A 127 8.73 -4.67 2.93
N GLY A 128 9.56 -3.65 3.06
CA GLY A 128 10.25 -2.96 1.98
C GLY A 128 11.70 -3.42 1.81
N GLY A 129 12.42 -2.75 0.90
CA GLY A 129 13.85 -3.00 0.70
C GLY A 129 14.17 -4.20 -0.19
N ASP A 130 15.47 -4.47 -0.32
CA ASP A 130 15.97 -5.54 -1.17
C ASP A 130 15.52 -6.91 -0.64
N GLY A 131 15.03 -7.78 -1.51
CA GLY A 131 14.58 -9.13 -1.14
C GLY A 131 13.11 -9.26 -0.75
N TYR A 132 12.38 -8.15 -0.57
CA TYR A 132 10.95 -8.17 -0.21
C TYR A 132 10.05 -7.55 -1.30
N LYS A 133 10.48 -6.42 -1.86
CA LYS A 133 9.79 -5.75 -2.96
C LYS A 133 10.54 -5.91 -4.27
N CYS A 134 9.81 -5.81 -5.39
CA CYS A 134 10.40 -5.80 -6.72
C CYS A 134 11.55 -4.77 -6.85
N SER A 135 11.40 -3.60 -6.23
CA SER A 135 12.40 -2.54 -6.17
C SER A 135 12.58 -2.07 -4.73
N ARG A 136 13.83 -1.84 -4.31
CA ARG A 136 14.16 -1.20 -3.01
C ARG A 136 13.64 0.22 -2.88
N HIS A 137 13.27 0.87 -3.98
CA HIS A 137 12.83 2.25 -3.98
C HIS A 137 11.33 2.40 -3.71
N TYR A 138 10.53 1.35 -3.89
CA TYR A 138 9.07 1.39 -3.77
C TYR A 138 8.63 0.73 -2.45
N GLY A 139 7.35 0.87 -2.12
CA GLY A 139 6.76 0.30 -0.91
C GLY A 139 6.79 1.27 0.28
N PRO A 140 6.78 0.76 1.52
CA PRO A 140 6.44 1.55 2.70
C PRO A 140 7.47 2.64 3.03
N TRP A 141 7.05 3.89 2.85
CA TRP A 141 7.80 5.10 3.23
C TRP A 141 6.84 6.07 3.90
N GLY A 142 6.21 5.65 5.00
CA GLY A 142 4.91 6.14 5.45
C GLY A 142 4.73 7.65 5.67
N LEU A 143 5.80 8.41 5.85
CA LEU A 143 5.76 9.88 5.98
C LEU A 143 6.23 10.63 4.72
N ALA A 144 6.88 9.92 3.80
CA ALA A 144 7.60 10.51 2.68
C ALA A 144 6.68 11.14 1.64
N GLY A 145 5.42 10.69 1.55
CA GLY A 145 4.46 11.13 0.53
C GLY A 145 4.91 10.86 -0.91
N ILE A 146 5.84 9.91 -1.11
CA ILE A 146 6.35 9.51 -2.43
C ILE A 146 5.48 8.43 -3.05
N HIS A 147 5.68 8.16 -4.34
CA HIS A 147 4.92 7.14 -5.06
C HIS A 147 4.99 5.77 -4.35
N THR A 148 3.85 5.13 -4.16
CA THR A 148 3.64 3.83 -3.46
C THR A 148 3.92 3.80 -1.95
N SER A 149 4.16 4.95 -1.32
CA SER A 149 4.67 5.03 0.06
C SER A 149 3.70 4.53 1.14
N VAL A 150 2.40 4.62 0.90
CA VAL A 150 1.36 4.34 1.91
C VAL A 150 0.25 3.42 1.41
N HIS A 151 0.05 3.27 0.10
CA HIS A 151 -1.09 2.53 -0.46
C HIS A 151 -0.88 1.01 -0.43
N GLY A 152 -1.62 0.33 0.44
CA GLY A 152 -1.75 -1.12 0.50
C GLY A 152 -3.01 -1.54 -0.25
N ARG A 153 -2.83 -2.29 -1.34
CA ARG A 153 -3.91 -2.58 -2.28
C ARG A 153 -4.13 -4.08 -2.50
N VAL A 154 -5.38 -4.41 -2.76
CA VAL A 154 -5.84 -5.71 -3.28
C VAL A 154 -6.45 -5.53 -4.66
N VAL A 155 -6.34 -6.53 -5.54
CA VAL A 155 -6.85 -6.45 -6.91
C VAL A 155 -7.98 -7.43 -7.12
N SER A 156 -9.10 -6.91 -7.59
CA SER A 156 -10.25 -7.67 -8.06
C SER A 156 -10.96 -6.95 -9.19
N GLY A 157 -11.86 -7.65 -9.87
CA GLY A 157 -12.85 -6.99 -10.71
C GLY A 157 -13.97 -6.34 -9.90
N TRP A 158 -14.95 -5.76 -10.61
CA TRP A 158 -15.93 -4.80 -10.08
C TRP A 158 -17.02 -5.38 -9.17
N ALA A 159 -17.43 -6.63 -9.39
CA ALA A 159 -18.45 -7.29 -8.59
C ALA A 159 -17.89 -8.61 -8.04
N VAL A 160 -17.51 -8.58 -6.76
CA VAL A 160 -16.85 -9.69 -6.04
C VAL A 160 -17.60 -11.04 -6.18
N SER A 161 -18.92 -11.00 -6.35
CA SER A 161 -19.78 -12.19 -6.53
C SER A 161 -19.77 -12.79 -7.94
N ARG A 162 -19.22 -12.10 -8.95
CA ARG A 162 -19.32 -12.49 -10.37
C ARG A 162 -18.13 -13.28 -10.92
N TYR A 163 -17.12 -13.56 -10.11
CA TYR A 163 -15.87 -14.17 -10.56
C TYR A 163 -15.72 -15.62 -10.12
N SER A 164 -15.25 -16.46 -11.04
CA SER A 164 -14.94 -17.86 -10.77
C SER A 164 -13.72 -18.01 -9.88
N ARG A 165 -13.57 -19.19 -9.27
CA ARG A 165 -12.40 -19.53 -8.45
C ARG A 165 -11.07 -19.36 -9.21
N ALA A 166 -11.05 -19.68 -10.51
CA ALA A 166 -9.85 -19.52 -11.33
C ALA A 166 -9.48 -18.05 -11.55
N GLN A 167 -10.47 -17.16 -11.70
CA GLN A 167 -10.23 -15.73 -11.83
C GLN A 167 -9.65 -15.15 -10.53
N TRP A 168 -10.18 -15.56 -9.38
CA TRP A 168 -9.64 -15.18 -8.08
C TRP A 168 -8.20 -15.67 -7.87
N ALA A 169 -7.89 -16.91 -8.26
CA ALA A 169 -6.54 -17.46 -8.17
C ALA A 169 -5.52 -16.65 -9.01
N ASN A 170 -5.94 -16.13 -10.18
CA ASN A 170 -5.07 -15.31 -11.02
C ASN A 170 -4.67 -14.01 -10.35
N TRP A 171 -5.59 -13.32 -9.69
CA TRP A 171 -5.26 -12.09 -8.94
C TRP A 171 -4.49 -12.40 -7.66
N GLY A 172 -4.87 -13.45 -6.93
CA GLY A 172 -4.19 -13.85 -5.69
C GLY A 172 -2.73 -14.22 -5.92
N ARG A 173 -2.36 -14.78 -7.07
CA ARG A 173 -0.96 -15.05 -7.41
C ARG A 173 -0.05 -13.82 -7.31
N ASP A 174 -0.59 -12.63 -7.63
CA ASP A 174 0.18 -11.39 -7.78
C ASP A 174 -0.08 -10.37 -6.65
N TRP A 175 -1.22 -10.46 -5.95
CA TRP A 175 -1.70 -9.42 -5.03
C TRP A 175 -2.12 -9.94 -3.64
N HIS A 176 -2.02 -11.24 -3.38
CA HIS A 176 -2.18 -11.79 -2.03
C HIS A 176 -0.98 -11.42 -1.13
N ILE A 177 -1.12 -11.63 0.17
CA ILE A 177 -0.04 -11.57 1.16
C ILE A 177 1.12 -12.45 0.67
N ASN A 178 2.33 -11.87 0.62
CA ASN A 178 3.55 -12.56 0.15
C ASN A 178 3.47 -13.10 -1.30
N ALA A 179 2.51 -12.61 -2.09
CA ALA A 179 2.40 -12.95 -3.50
C ALA A 179 3.67 -12.56 -4.26
N ALA A 180 4.21 -13.51 -5.03
CA ALA A 180 5.34 -13.26 -5.91
C ALA A 180 4.82 -12.59 -7.18
N PHE A 181 5.11 -11.30 -7.34
CA PHE A 181 4.54 -10.53 -8.44
C PHE A 181 5.10 -11.00 -9.78
N ARG A 182 4.29 -11.74 -10.53
CA ARG A 182 4.64 -12.31 -11.82
C ARG A 182 3.52 -11.93 -12.77
N ILE A 183 3.55 -10.69 -13.26
CA ILE A 183 2.67 -10.26 -14.36
C ILE A 183 2.64 -11.34 -15.44
N TRP A 184 1.52 -11.41 -16.17
CA TRP A 184 1.30 -12.13 -17.43
C TRP A 184 2.45 -12.09 -18.47
N ASN A 185 3.46 -11.24 -18.27
CA ASN A 185 4.68 -11.16 -19.08
C ASN A 185 5.91 -11.63 -18.29
N PRO A 186 6.53 -12.77 -18.64
CA PRO A 186 7.73 -13.28 -17.97
C PRO A 186 8.96 -12.38 -18.15
N ASN A 187 8.95 -11.47 -19.13
CA ASN A 187 10.01 -10.48 -19.36
C ASN A 187 9.86 -9.20 -18.53
N TYR A 188 8.79 -9.09 -17.74
CA TYR A 188 8.64 -7.96 -16.82
C TYR A 188 9.83 -7.89 -15.86
N TRP A 189 10.34 -6.67 -15.61
CA TRP A 189 11.59 -6.45 -14.88
C TRP A 189 11.58 -7.09 -13.49
N CYS A 190 10.46 -7.06 -12.77
CA CYS A 190 10.35 -7.73 -11.47
C CYS A 190 10.40 -9.26 -11.60
N ALA A 191 9.77 -9.84 -12.63
CA ALA A 191 9.85 -11.28 -12.88
C ALA A 191 11.29 -11.72 -13.19
N ARG A 192 12.05 -10.89 -13.92
CA ARG A 192 13.49 -11.11 -14.15
C ARG A 192 14.30 -11.01 -12.87
N ALA A 193 14.04 -9.99 -12.04
CA ALA A 193 14.74 -9.79 -10.77
C ALA A 193 14.53 -10.97 -9.81
N GLN A 194 13.31 -11.49 -9.72
CA GLN A 194 12.99 -12.67 -8.92
C GLN A 194 13.76 -13.91 -9.38
N ARG A 195 13.80 -14.19 -10.70
CA ARG A 195 14.55 -15.33 -11.25
C ARG A 195 16.05 -15.20 -11.02
N ALA A 196 16.61 -14.02 -11.28
CA ALA A 196 18.04 -13.77 -11.12
C ALA A 196 18.50 -13.91 -9.67
N ARG A 197 17.65 -13.56 -8.70
CA ARG A 197 17.97 -13.57 -7.27
C ARG A 197 17.49 -14.82 -6.53
N GLY A 198 16.65 -15.64 -7.16
CA GLY A 198 16.05 -16.82 -6.51
C GLY A 198 15.08 -16.47 -5.37
N VAL A 199 14.50 -15.26 -5.35
CA VAL A 199 13.60 -14.78 -4.28
C VAL A 199 12.22 -14.46 -4.81
N ARG A 200 11.20 -14.57 -3.95
CA ARG A 200 9.82 -14.14 -4.22
C ARG A 200 9.68 -12.67 -3.81
N LEU A 201 9.32 -11.81 -4.75
CA LEU A 201 9.20 -10.36 -4.51
C LEU A 201 7.77 -9.91 -4.71
N ALA A 202 7.24 -9.16 -3.75
CA ALA A 202 5.93 -8.53 -3.85
C ALA A 202 6.03 -7.23 -4.67
N TYR A 203 4.92 -6.84 -5.31
CA TYR A 203 4.83 -5.51 -5.91
C TYR A 203 4.75 -4.43 -4.84
N ALA A 204 4.97 -3.18 -5.26
CA ALA A 204 5.10 -2.04 -4.36
C ALA A 204 3.92 -1.89 -3.38
N TRP A 205 2.68 -1.94 -3.90
CA TRP A 205 1.45 -1.79 -3.12
C TRP A 205 0.92 -3.08 -2.48
N ALA A 206 1.53 -4.24 -2.76
CA ALA A 206 1.06 -5.50 -2.19
C ALA A 206 1.43 -5.58 -0.70
N PHE A 207 0.63 -6.28 0.10
CA PHE A 207 1.00 -6.61 1.47
C PHE A 207 1.98 -7.78 1.50
N ASN A 208 2.93 -7.75 2.43
CA ASN A 208 3.90 -8.83 2.62
C ASN A 208 4.63 -8.69 3.96
N SER A 209 5.16 -9.79 4.44
CA SER A 209 5.96 -9.86 5.66
C SER A 209 7.06 -10.91 5.51
N GLY A 210 8.12 -10.79 6.30
CA GLY A 210 9.08 -11.89 6.49
C GLY A 210 8.65 -12.86 7.60
N HIS A 211 7.53 -12.62 8.26
CA HIS A 211 6.96 -13.58 9.20
C HIS A 211 6.46 -14.83 8.45
N PRO A 212 6.72 -16.05 8.98
CA PRO A 212 6.30 -17.28 8.32
C PRO A 212 4.78 -17.37 8.16
N GLY A 213 4.30 -17.58 6.93
CA GLY A 213 2.92 -17.98 6.64
C GLY A 213 1.87 -16.87 6.57
N GLY A 214 2.25 -15.59 6.64
CA GLY A 214 1.28 -14.49 6.62
C GLY A 214 1.86 -13.14 7.01
N ALA A 215 0.99 -12.23 7.44
CA ALA A 215 1.34 -10.87 7.81
C ALA A 215 0.37 -10.33 8.89
N GLN A 216 0.83 -9.35 9.67
CA GLN A 216 -0.02 -8.69 10.67
C GLN A 216 -0.89 -7.60 10.04
N PHE A 217 -2.16 -7.56 10.44
CA PHE A 217 -3.12 -6.52 10.03
C PHE A 217 -3.84 -5.94 11.24
N ALA A 218 -3.99 -4.62 11.26
CA ALA A 218 -4.86 -3.91 12.17
C ALA A 218 -6.24 -3.70 11.54
N PHE A 219 -7.29 -3.85 12.33
CA PHE A 219 -8.69 -3.69 11.92
C PHE A 219 -9.27 -2.36 12.40
N ALA A 220 -10.42 -1.96 11.85
CA ALA A 220 -11.04 -0.67 12.12
C ALA A 220 -11.53 -0.49 13.57
N ASP A 221 -11.65 -1.57 14.33
CA ASP A 221 -11.91 -1.57 15.77
C ASP A 221 -10.63 -1.49 16.64
N GLY A 222 -9.44 -1.45 16.03
CA GLY A 222 -8.15 -1.42 16.70
C GLY A 222 -7.59 -2.79 17.07
N SER A 223 -8.31 -3.89 16.79
CA SER A 223 -7.76 -5.23 16.95
C SER A 223 -6.66 -5.52 15.94
N VAL A 224 -5.73 -6.41 16.30
CA VAL A 224 -4.63 -6.85 15.43
C VAL A 224 -4.71 -8.36 15.28
N GLU A 225 -4.60 -8.84 14.05
CA GLU A 225 -4.67 -10.26 13.73
C GLU A 225 -3.65 -10.64 12.66
N PHE A 226 -3.13 -11.85 12.78
CA PHE A 226 -2.25 -12.44 11.79
C PHE A 226 -3.09 -13.11 10.69
N LEU A 227 -3.05 -12.57 9.48
CA LEU A 227 -3.76 -13.13 8.33
C LEU A 227 -2.81 -14.05 7.54
N THR A 228 -3.27 -15.26 7.25
CA THR A 228 -2.45 -16.27 6.58
C THR A 228 -2.34 -15.99 5.07
N GLU A 229 -1.18 -16.25 4.48
CA GLU A 229 -0.98 -16.15 3.03
C GLU A 229 -1.75 -17.22 2.23
N THR A 230 -2.34 -18.20 2.93
CA THR A 230 -3.13 -19.30 2.36
C THR A 230 -4.63 -19.08 2.45
N MET A 231 -5.09 -18.02 3.13
CA MET A 231 -6.53 -17.71 3.19
C MET A 231 -7.10 -17.51 1.78
N ASP A 232 -8.41 -17.70 1.63
CA ASP A 232 -9.06 -17.45 0.35
C ASP A 232 -8.88 -15.98 -0.08
N TYR A 233 -8.36 -15.75 -1.29
CA TYR A 233 -8.01 -14.41 -1.75
C TYR A 233 -9.24 -13.51 -1.94
N LYS A 234 -10.40 -14.08 -2.26
CA LYS A 234 -11.65 -13.31 -2.29
C LYS A 234 -11.95 -12.79 -0.89
N THR A 235 -11.85 -13.64 0.13
CA THR A 235 -12.02 -13.23 1.53
C THR A 235 -11.05 -12.13 1.92
N PHE A 236 -9.77 -12.25 1.54
CA PHE A 236 -8.79 -11.18 1.79
C PHE A 236 -9.17 -9.85 1.13
N CYS A 237 -9.71 -9.88 -0.09
CA CYS A 237 -10.21 -8.67 -0.75
C CYS A 237 -11.40 -8.06 0.00
N LEU A 238 -12.36 -8.88 0.42
CA LEU A 238 -13.54 -8.41 1.16
C LEU A 238 -13.13 -7.74 2.49
N LEU A 239 -12.15 -8.28 3.22
CA LEU A 239 -11.60 -7.64 4.42
C LEU A 239 -10.93 -6.29 4.14
N ASN A 240 -10.56 -6.00 2.89
CA ASN A 240 -9.97 -4.73 2.46
C ASN A 240 -10.99 -3.74 1.89
N TYR A 241 -12.25 -4.15 1.73
CA TYR A 241 -13.34 -3.32 1.19
C TYR A 241 -14.35 -2.98 2.29
N ILE A 242 -15.07 -1.85 2.12
CA ILE A 242 -16.01 -1.34 3.14
C ILE A 242 -17.45 -1.18 2.63
N SER A 243 -17.69 -1.46 1.35
CA SER A 243 -18.95 -1.11 0.68
C SER A 243 -19.29 -2.09 -0.44
N ASP A 244 -18.86 -3.35 -0.32
CA ASP A 244 -19.11 -4.39 -1.32
C ASP A 244 -20.43 -5.17 -1.12
N ALA A 245 -21.16 -4.82 -0.06
CA ALA A 245 -22.41 -5.42 0.39
C ALA A 245 -22.29 -6.93 0.74
N GLN A 246 -21.08 -7.39 1.05
CA GLN A 246 -20.80 -8.75 1.52
C GLN A 246 -20.01 -8.68 2.83
N VAL A 247 -20.62 -9.16 3.92
CA VAL A 247 -19.88 -9.33 5.17
C VAL A 247 -18.94 -10.53 5.00
N ALA A 248 -17.63 -10.28 5.01
CA ALA A 248 -16.65 -11.33 5.18
C ALA A 248 -16.48 -11.68 6.66
N SER A 249 -16.56 -12.97 6.96
CA SER A 249 -16.15 -13.52 8.24
C SER A 249 -14.71 -14.02 8.13
N ARG A 250 -13.95 -13.84 9.22
CA ARG A 250 -12.59 -14.35 9.39
C ARG A 250 -12.55 -15.88 9.62
N LYS A 251 -13.71 -16.50 9.84
CA LYS A 251 -13.93 -17.94 10.03
C LYS A 251 -14.71 -18.54 8.88
#